data_AF-A0A6M1RS36-F1
#
_entry.id   AF-A0A6M1RS36-F1
#
_cell.length_a   1.000
_cell.length_b   1.000
_cell.length_c   1.000
_cell.angle_alpha   90.00
_cell.angle_beta   90.00
_cell.angle_gamma   90.00
#
_symmetry.space_group_name_H-M   'P 1'
#
loop_
_entity.id
_entity.type
_entity.pdbx_description
1 polymer ?
#
loop_
_entity_poly.entity_id
_entity_poly.type
_entity_poly.pdbx_seq_one_letter_code
_entity_poly.pdbx_strand_id
1 'polypeptide(L)'
;MSSFRELLRSWWRQPRLRWVVTATLTLLILAWWNRPRPGADVSGPTFAVRRGPLEISVVESGSIEALESQEIKCEVRVGFQGTKILRIVEEGYLVTEEDVRQGKILVELDSSEIEKQLVQQEIQYQNAVASLADAEQNYQIQLNQNLTDIAAAEQRVRFARMDFDKLLGDQVAEAILHELQLDVLLAQVTTNSVAFPSPAPPSAPGPAAAPPGPTA
;
A
#
# COMPACT_ATOMS: atom_id res chain seq x y z
N MET A 1 -13.94 -120.59 -4.92
CA MET A 1 -14.66 -121.28 -6.02
C MET A 1 -13.63 -121.82 -7.00
N SER A 2 -13.11 -123.00 -6.68
CA SER A 2 -11.83 -123.57 -7.14
C SER A 2 -11.98 -124.62 -8.25
N SER A 3 -13.11 -124.63 -8.97
CA SER A 3 -13.38 -125.57 -10.07
C SER A 3 -13.00 -125.03 -11.47
N PHE A 4 -12.51 -123.79 -11.58
CA PHE A 4 -12.06 -123.20 -12.85
C PHE A 4 -10.68 -123.73 -13.32
N ARG A 5 -10.00 -124.53 -12.48
CA ARG A 5 -8.64 -125.03 -12.71
C ARG A 5 -8.56 -126.36 -13.45
N GLU A 6 -9.66 -127.07 -13.69
CA GLU A 6 -9.66 -128.37 -14.38
C GLU A 6 -10.25 -128.35 -15.81
N LEU A 7 -10.81 -127.22 -16.25
CA LEU A 7 -11.31 -127.03 -17.62
C LEU A 7 -10.31 -126.37 -18.58
N LEU A 8 -9.08 -126.08 -18.11
CA LEU A 8 -8.05 -125.37 -18.88
C LEU A 8 -6.99 -126.25 -19.55
N ARG A 9 -7.07 -127.60 -19.47
CA ARG A 9 -6.02 -128.49 -20.01
C ARG A 9 -6.35 -129.23 -21.31
N SER A 10 -7.60 -129.20 -21.79
CA SER A 10 -7.98 -129.79 -23.09
C SER A 10 -8.29 -128.75 -24.18
N TRP A 11 -8.28 -127.46 -23.85
CA TRP A 11 -8.65 -126.36 -24.77
C TRP A 11 -7.48 -125.83 -25.62
N TRP A 12 -6.27 -126.36 -25.43
CA TRP A 12 -5.05 -125.97 -26.14
C TRP A 12 -4.76 -126.76 -27.45
N ARG A 13 -5.78 -127.41 -28.03
CA ARG A 13 -5.66 -128.20 -29.27
C ARG A 13 -6.65 -127.81 -30.40
N GLN A 14 -7.09 -126.54 -30.48
CA GLN A 14 -7.96 -126.05 -31.57
C GLN A 14 -7.50 -124.67 -32.12
N PRO A 15 -7.05 -124.55 -33.38
CA PRO A 15 -6.48 -123.30 -33.93
C PRO A 15 -7.50 -122.17 -34.13
N ARG A 16 -8.81 -122.47 -34.18
CA ARG A 16 -9.87 -121.50 -34.49
C ARG A 16 -10.13 -120.47 -33.39
N LEU A 17 -9.76 -120.80 -32.17
CA LEU A 17 -10.12 -120.05 -30.98
C LEU A 17 -9.16 -118.88 -30.69
N ARG A 18 -7.88 -119.01 -31.08
CA ARG A 18 -6.89 -117.92 -31.01
C ARG A 18 -7.29 -116.71 -31.87
N TRP A 19 -7.96 -116.95 -33.00
CA TRP A 19 -8.45 -115.89 -33.89
C TRP A 19 -9.65 -115.13 -33.31
N VAL A 20 -10.50 -115.78 -32.51
CA VAL A 20 -11.66 -115.10 -31.88
C VAL A 20 -11.21 -114.14 -30.78
N VAL A 21 -10.24 -114.53 -29.96
CA VAL A 21 -9.73 -113.69 -28.86
C VAL A 21 -8.94 -112.48 -29.37
N THR A 22 -8.23 -112.63 -30.48
CA THR A 22 -7.49 -111.51 -31.09
C THR A 22 -8.43 -110.49 -31.72
N ALA A 23 -9.48 -110.94 -32.41
CA ALA A 23 -10.48 -110.06 -33.02
C ALA A 23 -11.25 -109.22 -31.98
N THR A 24 -11.62 -109.79 -30.83
CA THR A 24 -12.35 -109.07 -29.78
C THR A 24 -11.49 -108.02 -29.07
N LEU A 25 -10.20 -108.30 -28.85
CA LEU A 25 -9.28 -107.34 -28.23
C LEU A 25 -9.03 -106.14 -29.15
N THR A 26 -8.89 -106.36 -30.46
CA THR A 26 -8.71 -105.25 -31.43
C THR A 26 -9.94 -104.35 -31.51
N LEU A 27 -11.15 -104.90 -31.37
CA LEU A 27 -12.39 -104.14 -31.46
C LEU A 27 -12.59 -103.22 -30.24
N LEU A 28 -12.20 -103.69 -29.05
CA LEU A 28 -12.26 -102.90 -27.81
C LEU A 28 -11.28 -101.71 -27.83
N ILE A 29 -10.07 -101.91 -28.35
CA ILE A 29 -9.07 -100.83 -28.45
C ILE A 29 -9.56 -99.75 -29.44
N LEU A 30 -10.14 -100.16 -30.57
CA LEU A 30 -10.66 -99.22 -31.56
C LEU A 30 -11.84 -98.40 -31.01
N ALA A 31 -12.71 -99.02 -30.22
CA ALA A 31 -13.82 -98.33 -29.55
C ALA A 31 -13.35 -97.33 -28.48
N TRP A 32 -12.22 -97.60 -27.82
CA TRP A 32 -11.67 -96.71 -26.82
C TRP A 32 -10.98 -95.48 -27.43
N TRP A 33 -10.40 -95.62 -28.63
CA TRP A 33 -9.76 -94.51 -29.31
C TRP A 33 -10.76 -93.48 -29.86
N ASN A 34 -12.00 -93.89 -30.12
CA ASN A 34 -12.99 -93.05 -30.83
C ASN A 34 -13.94 -92.26 -29.91
N ARG A 35 -13.57 -92.00 -28.64
CA ARG A 35 -14.37 -91.15 -27.75
C ARG A 35 -13.92 -89.68 -27.80
N PRO A 36 -14.78 -88.74 -28.23
CA PRO A 36 -14.47 -87.31 -28.20
C PRO A 36 -14.42 -86.77 -26.77
N ARG A 37 -13.39 -85.97 -26.46
CA ARG A 37 -13.23 -85.32 -25.15
C ARG A 37 -14.18 -84.12 -25.03
N PRO A 38 -14.94 -83.95 -23.93
CA PRO A 38 -15.81 -82.79 -23.74
C PRO A 38 -15.01 -81.56 -23.28
N GLY A 39 -15.21 -80.42 -23.95
CA GLY A 39 -14.75 -79.10 -23.50
C GLY A 39 -15.68 -78.53 -22.44
N ALA A 40 -15.14 -77.88 -21.42
CA ALA A 40 -15.89 -77.38 -20.28
C ALA A 40 -16.49 -75.98 -20.54
N ASP A 41 -17.81 -75.86 -20.46
CA ASP A 41 -18.55 -74.60 -20.39
C ASP A 41 -18.48 -74.00 -18.98
N VAL A 42 -18.12 -72.72 -18.88
CA VAL A 42 -18.02 -71.99 -17.61
C VAL A 42 -19.41 -71.42 -17.25
N SER A 43 -20.18 -72.19 -16.49
CA SER A 43 -21.45 -71.74 -15.88
C SER A 43 -21.19 -70.87 -14.65
N GLY A 44 -21.49 -69.57 -14.75
CA GLY A 44 -21.55 -68.63 -13.62
C GLY A 44 -22.85 -67.80 -13.68
N PRO A 45 -23.37 -67.31 -12.54
CA PRO A 45 -24.61 -66.53 -12.50
C PRO A 45 -24.43 -65.16 -13.18
N THR A 46 -25.29 -64.84 -14.15
CA THR A 46 -25.30 -63.55 -14.88
C THR A 46 -26.59 -62.76 -14.64
N PHE A 47 -26.49 -61.44 -14.55
CA PHE A 47 -27.62 -60.53 -14.37
C PHE A 47 -27.76 -59.54 -15.55
N ALA A 48 -29.00 -59.21 -15.94
CA ALA A 48 -29.27 -58.33 -17.08
C ALA A 48 -29.14 -56.84 -16.69
N VAL A 49 -28.20 -56.13 -17.33
CA VAL A 49 -27.95 -54.71 -17.08
C VAL A 49 -29.13 -53.85 -17.56
N ARG A 50 -29.60 -52.92 -16.72
CA ARG A 50 -30.60 -51.91 -17.08
C ARG A 50 -29.96 -50.52 -17.11
N ARG A 51 -30.24 -49.73 -18.15
CA ARG A 51 -29.79 -48.34 -18.24
C ARG A 51 -30.79 -47.44 -17.51
N GLY A 52 -30.27 -46.57 -16.64
CA GLY A 52 -31.02 -45.52 -15.97
C GLY A 52 -30.08 -44.33 -15.71
N PRO A 53 -30.62 -43.14 -15.42
CA PRO A 53 -29.79 -42.01 -15.03
C PRO A 53 -29.09 -42.33 -13.70
N LEU A 54 -27.76 -42.37 -13.72
CA LEU A 54 -26.92 -42.54 -12.54
C LEU A 54 -26.44 -41.16 -12.10
N GLU A 55 -26.97 -40.66 -10.98
CA GLU A 55 -26.48 -39.43 -10.38
C GLU A 55 -25.19 -39.72 -9.60
N ILE A 56 -24.08 -39.15 -10.06
CA ILE A 56 -22.79 -39.27 -9.41
C ILE A 56 -22.55 -37.95 -8.68
N SER A 57 -22.83 -37.92 -7.38
CA SER A 57 -22.46 -36.81 -6.52
C SER A 57 -21.10 -37.09 -5.87
N VAL A 58 -20.21 -36.11 -5.95
CA VAL A 58 -18.88 -36.14 -5.32
C VAL A 58 -18.91 -35.14 -4.17
N VAL A 59 -18.62 -35.61 -2.95
CA VAL A 59 -18.49 -34.74 -1.79
C VAL A 59 -17.06 -34.20 -1.79
N GLU A 60 -16.93 -32.92 -2.09
CA GLU A 60 -15.65 -32.22 -2.00
C GLU A 60 -15.54 -31.52 -0.64
N SER A 61 -14.42 -31.75 0.05
CA SER A 61 -14.09 -31.02 1.28
C SER A 61 -13.34 -29.74 0.92
N GLY A 62 -13.90 -28.59 1.26
CA GLY A 62 -13.26 -27.27 1.12
C GLY A 62 -13.35 -26.46 2.41
N SER A 63 -12.50 -25.44 2.55
CA SER A 63 -12.60 -24.43 3.61
C SER A 63 -13.43 -23.25 3.14
N ILE A 64 -14.26 -22.71 4.03
CA ILE A 64 -14.98 -21.46 3.78
C ILE A 64 -14.09 -20.32 4.26
N GLU A 65 -13.87 -19.35 3.38
CA GLU A 65 -13.19 -18.09 3.71
C GLU A 65 -14.17 -16.92 3.53
N ALA A 66 -13.88 -15.81 4.20
CA ALA A 66 -14.69 -14.61 4.04
C ALA A 66 -14.56 -14.07 2.60
N LEU A 67 -15.68 -13.66 2.00
CA LEU A 67 -15.69 -13.03 0.68
C LEU A 67 -14.84 -11.75 0.66
N GLU A 68 -14.91 -11.00 1.75
CA GLU A 68 -14.17 -9.76 1.95
C GLU A 68 -13.73 -9.68 3.41
N SER A 69 -12.43 -9.45 3.63
CA SER A 69 -11.86 -9.26 4.96
C SER A 69 -11.21 -7.89 5.02
N GLN A 70 -11.70 -7.05 5.93
CA GLN A 70 -11.17 -5.71 6.15
C GLN A 70 -10.59 -5.59 7.55
N GLU A 71 -9.32 -5.20 7.63
CA GLU A 71 -8.62 -4.91 8.88
C GLU A 71 -8.56 -3.39 9.09
N ILE A 72 -9.26 -2.88 10.10
CA ILE A 72 -9.26 -1.45 10.42
C ILE A 72 -8.10 -1.17 11.38
N LYS A 73 -7.13 -0.37 10.94
CA LYS A 73 -5.97 0.05 11.73
C LYS A 73 -6.13 1.49 12.18
N CYS A 74 -5.58 1.80 13.35
CA CYS A 74 -5.49 3.17 13.81
C CYS A 74 -4.47 3.94 12.95
N GLU A 75 -4.92 5.00 12.28
CA GLU A 75 -4.06 5.88 11.47
C GLU A 75 -3.44 7.02 12.28
N VAL A 76 -3.86 7.17 13.54
CA VAL A 76 -3.43 8.28 14.40
C VAL A 76 -1.97 8.09 14.77
N ARG A 77 -1.12 8.95 14.22
CA ARG A 77 0.31 9.05 14.56
C ARG A 77 0.51 9.76 15.90
N VAL A 78 0.20 9.10 17.01
CA VAL A 78 0.67 9.53 18.34
C VAL A 78 1.82 8.63 18.76
N GLY A 79 3.02 9.23 18.82
CA GLY A 79 4.20 8.76 19.56
C GLY A 79 4.46 7.25 19.68
N PHE A 80 5.18 6.88 20.73
CA PHE A 80 5.46 5.46 21.07
C PHE A 80 4.33 4.83 21.90
N GLN A 81 3.52 5.66 22.59
CA GLN A 81 2.28 5.27 23.24
C GLN A 81 1.13 5.61 22.30
N GLY A 82 0.53 4.60 21.67
CA GLY A 82 -0.69 4.79 20.85
C GLY A 82 -1.84 5.45 21.64
N THR A 83 -2.87 5.92 20.92
CA THR A 83 -4.00 6.61 21.55
C THR A 83 -4.79 5.69 22.48
N LYS A 84 -5.18 6.18 23.65
CA LYS A 84 -6.08 5.45 24.56
C LYS A 84 -7.46 5.32 23.92
N ILE A 85 -8.04 4.12 24.00
CA ILE A 85 -9.42 3.86 23.59
C ILE A 85 -10.35 4.29 24.74
N LEU A 86 -11.28 5.20 24.45
CA LEU A 86 -12.33 5.66 25.37
C LEU A 86 -13.55 4.73 25.34
N ARG A 87 -13.98 4.34 24.15
CA ARG A 87 -15.15 3.48 23.95
C ARG A 87 -14.93 2.53 22.78
N ILE A 88 -15.39 1.30 22.91
CA ILE A 88 -15.40 0.29 21.85
C ILE A 88 -16.78 -0.36 21.83
N VAL A 89 -17.30 -0.71 20.65
CA VAL A 89 -18.54 -1.50 20.54
C VAL A 89 -18.30 -2.94 21.00
N GLU A 90 -19.37 -3.62 21.40
CA GLU A 90 -19.30 -5.03 21.80
C GLU A 90 -18.80 -5.93 20.66
N GLU A 91 -18.02 -6.95 21.03
CA GLU A 91 -17.51 -7.95 20.09
C GLU A 91 -18.67 -8.72 19.44
N GLY A 92 -18.54 -9.01 18.14
CA GLY A 92 -19.61 -9.70 17.39
C GLY A 92 -20.79 -8.80 16.98
N TYR A 93 -20.68 -7.48 17.12
CA TYR A 93 -21.69 -6.55 16.63
C TYR A 93 -21.85 -6.65 15.10
N LEU A 94 -23.07 -6.95 14.65
CA LEU A 94 -23.40 -6.94 13.23
C LEU A 94 -23.73 -5.52 12.80
N VAL A 95 -22.81 -4.90 12.05
CA VAL A 95 -22.99 -3.55 11.51
C VAL A 95 -24.04 -3.59 10.40
N THR A 96 -25.16 -2.89 10.61
CA THR A 96 -26.22 -2.77 9.60
C THR A 96 -25.96 -1.58 8.66
N GLU A 97 -26.60 -1.57 7.49
CA GLU A 97 -26.49 -0.42 6.57
C GLU A 97 -26.99 0.90 7.17
N GLU A 98 -27.93 0.83 8.12
CA GLU A 98 -28.40 1.99 8.86
C GLU A 98 -27.33 2.53 9.80
N ASP A 99 -26.58 1.66 10.48
CA ASP A 99 -25.45 2.04 11.33
C ASP A 99 -24.33 2.72 10.53
N VAL A 100 -24.06 2.23 9.32
CA VAL A 100 -23.08 2.85 8.41
C VAL A 100 -23.57 4.23 7.97
N ARG A 101 -24.85 4.35 7.59
CA ARG A 101 -25.44 5.62 7.14
C ARG A 101 -25.48 6.67 8.26
N GLN A 102 -25.69 6.24 9.49
CA GLN A 102 -25.68 7.10 10.67
C GLN A 102 -24.25 7.40 11.18
N GLY A 103 -23.22 6.77 10.60
CA GLY A 103 -21.83 7.00 10.99
C GLY A 103 -21.52 6.47 12.40
N LYS A 104 -21.99 5.26 12.73
CA LYS A 104 -21.78 4.67 14.06
C LYS A 104 -20.29 4.54 14.37
N ILE A 105 -19.86 5.19 15.45
CA ILE A 105 -18.48 5.14 15.94
C ILE A 105 -18.19 3.74 16.48
N LEU A 106 -17.24 3.05 15.84
CA LEU A 106 -16.78 1.72 16.25
C LEU A 106 -15.79 1.78 17.42
N VAL A 107 -14.87 2.73 17.35
CA VAL A 107 -13.85 2.97 18.37
C VAL A 107 -13.73 4.48 18.55
N GLU A 108 -13.83 4.92 19.80
CA GLU A 108 -13.61 6.29 20.21
C GLU A 108 -12.23 6.38 20.85
N LEU A 109 -11.36 7.22 20.30
CA LEU A 109 -9.98 7.42 20.75
C LEU A 109 -9.85 8.77 21.46
N ASP A 110 -8.98 8.86 22.46
CA ASP A 110 -8.71 10.10 23.20
C ASP A 110 -8.00 11.15 22.31
N SER A 111 -8.69 12.24 21.97
CA SER A 111 -8.19 13.33 21.14
C SER A 111 -7.48 14.44 21.91
N SER A 112 -7.47 14.39 23.25
CA SER A 112 -7.07 15.52 24.11
C SER A 112 -5.67 16.05 23.82
N GLU A 113 -4.72 15.16 23.50
CA GLU A 113 -3.34 15.56 23.20
C GLU A 113 -3.20 16.18 21.82
N ILE A 114 -3.93 15.68 20.83
CA ILE A 114 -3.93 16.21 19.47
C ILE A 114 -4.59 17.58 19.43
N GLU A 115 -5.68 17.77 20.17
CA GLU A 115 -6.35 19.06 20.31
C GLU A 115 -5.41 20.11 20.91
N LYS A 116 -4.65 19.76 21.95
CA LYS A 116 -3.62 20.65 22.52
C LYS A 116 -2.55 21.00 21.50
N GLN A 117 -2.06 20.02 20.74
CA GLN A 117 -1.06 20.26 19.70
C GLN A 117 -1.61 21.16 18.59
N LEU A 118 -2.87 20.95 18.17
CA LEU A 118 -3.54 21.77 17.18
C LEU A 118 -3.67 23.21 17.66
N VAL A 119 -4.15 23.43 18.89
CA VAL A 119 -4.25 24.77 19.48
C VAL A 119 -2.87 25.44 19.57
N GLN A 120 -1.84 24.68 19.95
CA GLN A 120 -0.48 25.20 20.01
C GLN A 120 0.07 25.58 18.64
N GLN A 121 -0.22 24.78 17.60
CA GLN A 121 0.14 25.07 16.20
C GLN A 121 -0.62 26.30 15.69
N GLU A 122 -1.89 26.44 16.03
CA GLU A 122 -2.70 27.61 15.68
C GLU A 122 -2.11 28.88 16.32
N ILE A 123 -1.76 28.83 17.61
CA ILE A 123 -1.10 29.97 18.29
C ILE A 123 0.22 30.33 17.59
N GLN A 124 1.04 29.33 17.22
CA GLN A 124 2.29 29.58 16.51
C GLN A 124 2.06 30.21 15.14
N TYR A 125 1.07 29.72 14.40
CA TYR A 125 0.69 30.28 13.10
C TYR A 125 0.23 31.74 13.24
N GLN A 126 -0.66 32.03 14.18
CA GLN A 126 -1.16 33.39 14.42
C GLN A 126 -0.04 34.35 14.85
N ASN A 127 0.88 33.91 15.70
CA ASN A 127 2.06 34.71 16.07
C ASN A 127 2.98 34.97 14.88
N ALA A 128 3.18 33.98 14.00
CA ALA A 128 3.98 34.15 12.79
C ALA A 128 3.33 35.14 11.81
N VAL A 129 2.01 35.07 11.63
CA VAL A 129 1.24 36.00 10.81
C VAL A 129 1.30 37.42 11.39
N ALA A 130 1.11 37.58 12.69
CA ALA A 130 1.22 38.88 13.36
C ALA A 130 2.64 39.46 13.21
N SER A 131 3.68 38.64 13.41
CA SER A 131 5.07 39.07 13.24
C SER A 131 5.39 39.48 11.80
N LEU A 132 4.80 38.82 10.81
CA LEU A 132 4.96 39.19 9.40
C LEU A 132 4.30 40.55 9.13
N ALA A 133 3.06 40.74 9.59
CA ALA A 133 2.34 42.00 9.43
C ALA A 133 3.06 43.17 10.12
N ASP A 134 3.58 42.95 11.34
CA ASP A 134 4.37 43.96 12.06
C ASP A 134 5.65 44.32 11.29
N ALA A 135 6.35 43.33 10.74
CA ALA A 135 7.56 43.57 9.95
C ALA A 135 7.26 44.37 8.67
N GLU A 136 6.18 44.05 7.96
CA GLU A 136 5.73 44.79 6.78
C GLU A 136 5.35 46.23 7.12
N GLN A 137 4.59 46.43 8.20
CA GLN A 137 4.18 47.75 8.65
C GLN A 137 5.39 48.59 9.09
N ASN A 138 6.31 48.01 9.85
CA ASN A 138 7.54 48.68 10.27
C ASN A 138 8.41 49.08 9.07
N TYR A 139 8.51 48.23 8.06
CA TYR A 139 9.21 48.56 6.82
C TYR A 139 8.56 49.76 6.11
N GLN A 140 7.22 49.78 6.00
CA GLN A 140 6.51 50.91 5.39
C GLN A 140 6.66 52.20 6.20
N ILE A 141 6.61 52.12 7.53
CA ILE A 141 6.86 53.28 8.41
C ILE A 141 8.28 53.81 8.17
N GLN A 142 9.28 52.94 8.12
CA GLN A 142 10.66 53.34 7.90
C GLN A 142 10.85 54.01 6.53
N LEU A 143 10.23 53.49 5.47
CA LEU A 143 10.25 54.13 4.16
C LEU A 143 9.65 55.55 4.20
N ASN A 144 8.48 55.71 4.80
CA ASN A 144 7.82 57.02 4.91
C ASN A 144 8.61 57.99 5.80
N GLN A 145 9.23 57.49 6.86
CA GLN A 145 10.09 58.30 7.73
C GLN A 145 11.33 58.77 6.97
N ASN A 146 11.99 57.89 6.23
CA ASN A 146 13.14 58.26 5.39
C ASN A 146 12.77 59.35 4.37
N LEU A 147 11.61 59.22 3.71
CA LEU A 147 11.12 60.24 2.77
C LEU A 147 10.85 61.58 3.46
N THR A 148 10.21 61.54 4.63
CA THR A 148 9.92 62.73 5.43
C THR A 148 11.21 63.40 5.92
N ASP A 149 12.19 62.62 6.35
CA ASP A 149 13.48 63.11 6.83
C ASP A 149 14.30 63.75 5.70
N ILE A 150 14.28 63.17 4.49
CA ILE A 150 14.88 63.76 3.29
C ILE A 150 14.21 65.10 2.97
N ALA A 151 12.87 65.14 2.90
CA ALA A 151 12.14 66.38 2.62
C ALA A 151 12.40 67.46 3.69
N ALA A 152 12.46 67.09 4.96
CA ALA A 152 12.78 68.01 6.05
C ALA A 152 14.24 68.51 5.99
N ALA A 153 15.18 67.66 5.54
CA ALA A 153 16.56 68.07 5.29
C ALA A 153 16.65 69.05 4.11
N GLU A 154 15.99 68.75 2.99
CA GLU A 154 15.92 69.64 1.82
C GLU A 154 15.33 71.00 2.17
N GLN A 155 14.24 71.03 2.94
CA GLN A 155 13.61 72.26 3.39
C GLN A 155 14.55 73.10 4.28
N ARG A 156 15.29 72.46 5.20
CA ARG A 156 16.31 73.13 6.03
C ARG A 156 17.43 73.71 5.17
N VAL A 157 17.92 72.97 4.18
CA VAL A 157 18.94 73.48 3.24
C VAL A 157 18.41 74.69 2.46
N ARG A 158 17.17 74.64 1.98
CA ARG A 158 16.53 75.78 1.29
C ARG A 158 16.41 77.02 2.19
N PHE A 159 15.97 76.86 3.44
CA PHE A 159 15.88 77.98 4.38
C PHE A 159 17.25 78.56 4.71
N ALA A 160 18.24 77.72 4.98
CA ALA A 160 19.61 78.17 5.24
C ALA A 160 20.19 78.95 4.04
N ARG A 161 19.88 78.54 2.80
CA ARG A 161 20.27 79.28 1.60
C ARG A 161 19.59 80.66 1.53
N MET A 162 18.28 80.73 1.72
CA MET A 162 17.56 82.01 1.70
C MET A 162 18.05 82.98 2.78
N ASP A 163 18.40 82.47 3.97
CA ASP A 163 18.98 83.28 5.04
C ASP A 163 20.39 83.77 4.68
N PHE A 164 21.22 82.93 4.04
CA PHE A 164 22.54 83.31 3.55
C PHE A 164 22.46 84.41 2.49
N ASP A 165 21.59 84.24 1.48
CA ASP A 165 21.36 85.22 0.41
C ASP A 165 20.90 86.57 0.99
N LYS A 166 19.98 86.54 1.97
CA LYS A 166 19.50 87.74 2.68
C LYS A 166 20.60 88.47 3.47
N LEU A 167 21.57 87.74 4.04
CA LEU A 167 22.62 88.34 4.88
C LEU A 167 23.76 88.97 4.07
N LEU A 168 24.13 88.38 2.93
CA LEU A 168 25.28 88.83 2.11
C LEU A 168 24.88 89.63 0.87
N GLY A 169 23.63 89.50 0.42
CA GLY A 169 23.14 90.08 -0.83
C GLY A 169 23.51 89.24 -2.06
N ASP A 170 22.62 89.28 -3.07
CA ASP A 170 22.62 88.36 -4.22
C ASP A 170 23.97 88.19 -4.92
N GLN A 171 24.74 89.28 -5.09
CA GLN A 171 25.98 89.25 -5.88
C GLN A 171 27.18 88.61 -5.14
N VAL A 172 27.28 88.81 -3.82
CA VAL A 172 28.40 88.28 -3.03
C VAL A 172 28.13 86.81 -2.66
N ALA A 173 26.86 86.46 -2.46
CA ALA A 173 26.44 85.10 -2.16
C ALA A 173 26.74 84.12 -3.31
N GLU A 174 26.39 84.46 -4.56
CA GLU A 174 26.66 83.59 -5.71
C GLU A 174 28.17 83.42 -6.00
N ALA A 175 28.97 84.46 -5.82
CA ALA A 175 30.42 84.38 -6.02
C ALA A 175 31.09 83.39 -5.06
N ILE A 176 30.68 83.40 -3.78
CA ILE A 176 31.20 82.51 -2.74
C ILE A 176 30.74 81.06 -2.97
N LEU A 177 29.50 80.85 -3.41
CA LEU A 177 28.97 79.51 -3.72
C LEU A 177 29.72 78.86 -4.91
N HIS A 178 29.99 79.64 -5.95
CA HIS A 178 30.75 79.20 -7.10
C HIS A 178 32.22 78.89 -6.74
N GLU A 179 32.84 79.70 -5.87
CA GLU A 179 34.21 79.47 -5.39
C GLU A 179 34.31 78.20 -4.51
N LEU A 180 33.30 77.91 -3.71
CA LEU A 180 33.21 76.70 -2.87
C LEU A 180 32.72 75.45 -3.63
N GLN A 181 32.36 75.56 -4.91
CA GLN A 181 31.81 74.46 -5.75
C GLN A 181 30.59 73.74 -5.14
N LEU A 182 29.86 74.39 -4.24
CA LEU A 182 28.69 73.81 -3.56
C LEU A 182 27.56 73.49 -4.56
N ASP A 183 27.51 74.23 -5.67
CA ASP A 183 26.52 74.08 -6.74
C ASP A 183 26.60 72.69 -7.39
N VAL A 184 27.84 72.18 -7.57
CA VAL A 184 28.10 70.86 -8.16
C VAL A 184 27.70 69.74 -7.21
N LEU A 185 27.95 69.91 -5.90
CA LEU A 185 27.56 68.93 -4.89
C LEU A 185 26.04 68.86 -4.70
N LEU A 186 25.35 70.01 -4.73
CA LEU A 186 23.89 70.05 -4.68
C LEU A 186 23.23 69.43 -5.93
N ALA A 187 23.83 69.63 -7.11
CA ALA A 187 23.41 68.98 -8.35
C ALA A 187 23.62 67.45 -8.32
N GLN A 188 24.71 66.97 -7.71
CA GLN A 188 24.99 65.54 -7.57
C GLN A 188 24.06 64.84 -6.57
N VAL A 189 23.72 65.50 -5.46
CA VAL A 189 22.77 64.98 -4.45
C VAL A 189 21.36 64.84 -5.03
N THR A 190 20.93 65.79 -5.86
CA THR A 190 19.61 65.75 -6.51
C THR A 190 19.50 64.68 -7.61
N THR A 191 20.61 64.29 -8.26
CA THR A 191 20.61 63.21 -9.26
C THR A 191 20.60 61.79 -8.67
N ASN A 192 20.53 61.63 -7.35
CA ASN A 192 20.39 60.34 -6.66
C ASN A 192 21.42 59.27 -7.13
N SER A 193 22.64 59.70 -7.46
CA SER A 193 23.72 58.83 -7.98
C SER A 193 24.66 58.34 -6.88
N VAL A 194 24.24 58.38 -5.62
CA VAL A 194 24.99 57.75 -4.53
C VAL A 194 24.75 56.25 -4.63
N ALA A 195 25.72 55.54 -5.22
CA ALA A 195 25.73 54.08 -5.24
C ALA A 195 25.86 53.56 -3.81
N PHE A 196 24.73 53.36 -3.13
CA PHE A 196 24.71 52.56 -1.92
C PHE A 196 24.95 51.11 -2.33
N PRO A 197 25.94 50.40 -1.73
CA PRO A 197 26.09 48.97 -1.95
C PRO A 197 24.75 48.31 -1.63
N SER A 198 24.18 47.64 -2.62
CA SER A 198 22.93 46.90 -2.49
C SER A 198 22.99 46.08 -1.20
N PRO A 199 22.00 46.21 -0.29
CA PRO A 199 21.95 45.32 0.86
C PRO A 199 21.92 43.90 0.29
N ALA A 200 22.88 43.08 0.73
CA ALA A 200 22.97 41.69 0.32
C ALA A 200 21.56 41.07 0.42
N PRO A 201 21.14 40.27 -0.58
CA PRO A 201 19.86 39.58 -0.50
C PRO A 201 19.77 38.88 0.86
N PRO A 202 18.60 38.87 1.53
CA PRO A 202 18.46 38.20 2.80
C PRO A 202 19.02 36.79 2.64
N SER A 203 20.10 36.50 3.36
CA SER A 203 20.71 35.18 3.39
C SER A 203 19.57 34.20 3.63
N ALA A 204 19.37 33.28 2.67
CA ALA A 204 18.37 32.23 2.79
C ALA A 204 18.43 31.66 4.21
N PRO A 205 17.28 31.39 4.85
CA PRO A 205 17.28 30.76 6.16
C PRO A 205 18.16 29.51 6.05
N GLY A 206 19.26 29.50 6.81
CA GLY A 206 20.17 28.36 6.86
C GLY A 206 19.35 27.09 7.16
N PRO A 207 19.80 25.91 6.67
CA PRO A 207 19.04 24.68 6.84
C PRO A 207 18.67 24.55 8.32
N ALA A 208 17.37 24.54 8.60
CA ALA A 208 16.83 24.35 9.93
C ALA A 208 17.55 23.15 10.55
N ALA A 209 18.27 23.41 11.65
CA ALA A 209 18.97 22.36 12.37
C ALA A 209 17.96 21.25 12.66
N ALA A 210 18.23 20.07 12.10
CA ALA A 210 17.42 18.89 12.32
C ALA A 210 17.23 18.68 13.82
N PRO A 211 16.01 18.36 14.30
CA PRO A 211 15.81 18.01 15.70
C PRO A 211 16.71 16.81 16.04
N PRO A 212 17.35 16.78 17.22
CA PRO A 212 18.17 15.64 17.62
C PRO A 212 17.29 14.39 17.61
N GLY A 213 17.71 13.40 16.81
CA GLY A 213 17.05 12.10 16.75
C GLY A 213 17.04 11.40 18.11
N PRO A 214 16.10 10.47 18.35
CA PRO A 214 15.99 9.77 19.61
C PRO A 214 17.26 8.96 19.88
N THR A 215 17.91 9.25 21.02
CA THR A 215 18.95 8.40 21.60
C THR A 215 18.39 7.01 21.87
N ALA A 216 19.07 6.00 21.32
CA ALA A 216 18.89 4.58 21.66
C ALA A 216 19.35 4.27 23.08
#